data_AF-A0A8B7BC55-F1
#
_entry.id   AF-A0A8B7BC55-F1
#
_cell.length_a   1.000
_cell.length_b   1.000
_cell.length_c   1.000
_cell.angle_alpha   90.00
_cell.angle_beta   90.00
_cell.angle_gamma   90.00
#
_symmetry.space_group_name_H-M   'P 1'
#
loop_
_entity.id
_entity.type
_entity.pdbx_description
1 polymer ?
#
loop_
_entity_poly.entity_id
_entity_poly.type
_entity_poly.pdbx_seq_one_letter_code
_entity_poly.pdbx_strand_id
1 'polypeptide(L)'
;MSLVRGSHGEQVSVDCHTLGGVPGGTLRHSPCPPVERSRLCLWARGGPESGTARRQLTARRKARGTPAPHRAAPEREAAPGRPPSSGPKAAPVRPAQGRAAVSAVARRLSAAAGSGCLRAAPRCCRCLEPGGWGHVGGQAPRVLSALGRPRPRNPELRAVASFPGCPEVVFAACELGVFDLLAEAPEPLSSAVVAERLGTSPHGTELLLDACASLELLTVETRGQRALYQNTALSRSFLTRSSPRSQQNMLLYLSRTTYLCWGHLAAAVREGRNQYTEVFGVPSAELFTAIYRSEAERVRFMRGLQEVWSVHGAAVMGAFDLSPFRFICDLGGGSGALARECAALYPECRVVVFDTPDVVCAARSHFSFPGAQQVSFQEGDFFKDPLPEADLYVLARVLHDWPDEKCSHLLARVHHACRPGGGVLVVESLLAEDRRGPLTTQLYSLNMLVQTEGRERTPGEYRALVSAAGFQDFCLKKTGRIYDVILARK
;
A
#
# COMPACT_ATOMS: atom_id res chain seq x y z
N MET A 1 -67.44 -15.01 -42.48
CA MET A 1 -67.14 -13.92 -43.44
C MET A 1 -65.85 -13.26 -42.93
N SER A 2 -64.68 -13.73 -43.35
CA SER A 2 -63.92 -13.32 -44.57
C SER A 2 -63.39 -11.88 -44.41
N LEU A 3 -62.12 -11.47 -44.57
CA LEU A 3 -60.89 -11.88 -45.29
C LEU A 3 -59.70 -11.13 -44.60
N VAL A 4 -58.44 -11.58 -44.41
CA VAL A 4 -57.37 -12.12 -45.29
C VAL A 4 -56.44 -11.05 -45.92
N ARG A 5 -55.12 -11.18 -45.60
CA ARG A 5 -53.85 -10.85 -46.33
C ARG A 5 -53.53 -9.38 -46.72
N GLY A 6 -52.28 -8.95 -46.90
CA GLY A 6 -50.93 -9.56 -46.95
C GLY A 6 -49.87 -8.43 -47.07
N SER A 7 -48.68 -8.55 -46.48
CA SER A 7 -47.39 -8.94 -47.10
C SER A 7 -46.77 -7.93 -48.09
N HIS A 8 -45.60 -7.38 -47.77
CA HIS A 8 -44.35 -7.56 -48.55
C HIS A 8 -43.12 -7.06 -47.76
N GLY A 9 -42.06 -7.85 -47.82
CA GLY A 9 -40.69 -7.49 -47.45
C GLY A 9 -39.76 -7.59 -48.66
N GLU A 10 -38.56 -7.05 -48.50
CA GLU A 10 -37.38 -7.11 -49.37
C GLU A 10 -36.20 -6.96 -48.38
N GLN A 11 -35.32 -7.92 -48.06
CA GLN A 11 -34.42 -8.78 -48.85
C GLN A 11 -33.50 -8.02 -49.82
N VAL A 12 -32.23 -7.88 -49.44
CA VAL A 12 -31.10 -7.66 -50.34
C VAL A 12 -30.18 -8.90 -50.23
N SER A 13 -29.91 -9.49 -51.38
CA SER A 13 -29.18 -10.73 -51.61
C SER A 13 -27.68 -10.53 -51.77
N VAL A 14 -26.97 -11.63 -51.55
CA VAL A 14 -25.56 -11.91 -51.83
C VAL A 14 -25.35 -12.09 -53.33
N ASP A 15 -24.15 -11.78 -53.84
CA ASP A 15 -23.57 -12.54 -54.96
C ASP A 15 -22.05 -12.64 -54.87
N CYS A 16 -21.56 -13.80 -55.29
CA CYS A 16 -20.21 -14.31 -55.19
C CYS A 16 -19.89 -14.98 -56.54
N HIS A 17 -18.72 -14.75 -57.14
CA HIS A 17 -18.22 -15.62 -58.22
C HIS A 17 -16.67 -15.60 -58.35
N THR A 18 -16.07 -16.77 -58.07
CA THR A 18 -15.04 -17.55 -58.84
C THR A 18 -13.72 -16.88 -59.27
N LEU A 19 -12.51 -17.49 -59.31
CA LEU A 19 -11.95 -18.86 -59.17
C LEU A 19 -10.40 -18.74 -59.16
N GLY A 20 -9.67 -19.66 -58.50
CA GLY A 20 -8.31 -20.04 -58.94
C GLY A 20 -7.27 -20.42 -57.87
N GLY A 21 -7.07 -21.74 -57.66
CA GLY A 21 -5.73 -22.34 -57.57
C GLY A 21 -5.05 -22.55 -56.20
N VAL A 22 -5.16 -23.77 -55.67
CA VAL A 22 -4.36 -24.44 -54.61
C VAL A 22 -3.13 -25.09 -55.34
N PRO A 23 -1.95 -25.47 -54.74
CA PRO A 23 -1.87 -26.19 -53.47
C PRO A 23 -0.63 -26.11 -52.55
N GLY A 24 -0.86 -26.54 -51.30
CA GLY A 24 -0.01 -27.55 -50.65
C GLY A 24 0.76 -27.10 -49.41
N GLY A 25 0.33 -27.55 -48.22
CA GLY A 25 1.09 -27.38 -46.98
C GLY A 25 0.36 -27.92 -45.74
N THR A 26 0.25 -29.24 -45.62
CA THR A 26 -0.25 -29.97 -44.44
C THR A 26 0.70 -29.85 -43.25
N LEU A 27 0.23 -29.40 -42.08
CA LEU A 27 0.79 -29.79 -40.79
C LEU A 27 -0.31 -30.02 -39.73
N ARG A 28 -0.03 -30.99 -38.87
CA ARG A 28 -0.96 -31.86 -38.13
C ARG A 28 -1.58 -31.18 -36.90
N HIS A 29 -2.84 -31.55 -36.63
CA HIS A 29 -3.52 -31.39 -35.34
C HIS A 29 -2.97 -32.38 -34.29
N SER A 30 -2.83 -31.91 -33.05
CA SER A 30 -2.85 -32.73 -31.82
C SER A 30 -3.89 -32.15 -30.85
N PRO A 31 -4.72 -32.97 -30.19
CA PRO A 31 -5.88 -32.49 -29.43
C PRO A 31 -5.58 -32.24 -27.94
N CYS A 32 -6.27 -31.24 -27.38
CA CYS A 32 -6.35 -30.92 -25.95
C CYS A 32 -7.53 -31.70 -25.30
N PRO A 33 -7.46 -32.14 -24.02
CA PRO A 33 -8.53 -32.94 -23.40
C PRO A 33 -9.70 -32.06 -22.88
N PRO A 34 -10.90 -32.65 -22.67
CA PRO A 34 -12.13 -31.90 -22.49
C PRO A 34 -12.42 -31.50 -21.04
N VAL A 35 -13.13 -30.37 -20.92
CA VAL A 35 -13.74 -29.82 -19.71
C VAL A 35 -15.12 -30.46 -19.50
N GLU A 36 -15.36 -31.08 -18.35
CA GLU A 36 -16.68 -31.57 -17.96
C GLU A 36 -17.58 -30.40 -17.50
N ARG A 37 -18.72 -30.26 -18.18
CA ARG A 37 -19.90 -29.50 -17.73
C ARG A 37 -20.99 -30.50 -17.37
N SER A 38 -21.46 -30.46 -16.12
CA SER A 38 -22.70 -31.13 -15.72
C SER A 38 -23.82 -30.11 -15.47
N ARG A 39 -24.95 -30.43 -16.11
CA ARG A 39 -26.25 -29.76 -16.20
C ARG A 39 -26.96 -29.70 -14.82
N LEU A 40 -27.54 -28.55 -14.43
CA LEU A 40 -28.97 -28.18 -14.54
C LEU A 40 -29.94 -29.13 -13.80
N CYS A 41 -30.64 -28.60 -12.79
CA CYS A 41 -32.09 -28.77 -12.63
C CYS A 41 -32.69 -27.70 -11.69
N LEU A 42 -33.74 -27.03 -12.19
CA LEU A 42 -34.63 -26.10 -11.50
C LEU A 42 -35.71 -26.87 -10.72
N TRP A 43 -36.16 -26.32 -9.58
CA TRP A 43 -37.57 -26.08 -9.19
C TRP A 43 -37.57 -25.46 -7.77
N ALA A 44 -38.04 -24.23 -7.56
CA ALA A 44 -39.43 -23.73 -7.55
C ALA A 44 -40.08 -23.79 -6.14
N ARG A 45 -40.33 -22.58 -5.63
CA ARG A 45 -41.28 -22.06 -4.63
C ARG A 45 -42.26 -23.03 -3.94
N GLY A 46 -42.44 -22.84 -2.63
CA GLY A 46 -43.71 -23.08 -1.94
C GLY A 46 -43.58 -23.37 -0.43
N GLY A 47 -43.91 -22.39 0.43
CA GLY A 47 -44.61 -22.68 1.70
C GLY A 47 -46.12 -22.79 1.43
N PRO A 48 -47.03 -23.00 2.42
CA PRO A 48 -46.86 -22.82 3.88
C PRO A 48 -47.54 -23.91 4.76
N GLU A 49 -47.66 -23.62 6.08
CA GLU A 49 -48.61 -24.16 7.09
C GLU A 49 -48.34 -25.59 7.65
N SER A 50 -48.10 -25.79 8.96
CA SER A 50 -48.91 -25.65 10.19
C SER A 50 -49.47 -27.01 10.68
N GLY A 51 -49.51 -27.24 12.00
CA GLY A 51 -50.50 -28.15 12.60
C GLY A 51 -50.04 -29.51 13.14
N THR A 52 -49.47 -29.48 14.36
CA THR A 52 -49.66 -30.40 15.50
C THR A 52 -50.56 -31.66 15.38
N ALA A 53 -50.03 -32.81 15.83
CA ALA A 53 -50.67 -33.86 16.66
C ALA A 53 -49.59 -34.89 17.03
N ARG A 54 -49.50 -35.55 18.20
CA ARG A 54 -50.39 -35.76 19.34
C ARG A 54 -49.57 -36.41 20.49
N ARG A 55 -49.85 -36.00 21.73
CA ARG A 55 -50.08 -36.77 22.99
C ARG A 55 -49.13 -37.96 23.31
N GLN A 56 -48.59 -38.07 24.52
CA GLN A 56 -49.35 -38.43 25.74
C GLN A 56 -48.70 -37.97 27.06
N LEU A 57 -49.58 -37.72 28.03
CA LEU A 57 -49.37 -37.45 29.45
C LEU A 57 -48.74 -38.66 30.18
N THR A 58 -47.95 -38.48 31.23
CA THR A 58 -48.45 -38.48 32.62
C THR A 58 -47.40 -37.99 33.61
N ALA A 59 -47.86 -37.26 34.62
CA ALA A 59 -47.08 -36.79 35.76
C ALA A 59 -47.40 -37.62 37.02
N ARG A 60 -46.41 -37.87 37.89
CA ARG A 60 -46.59 -37.96 39.35
C ARG A 60 -45.25 -37.80 40.10
N ARG A 61 -45.35 -37.17 41.28
CA ARG A 61 -44.31 -36.58 42.14
C ARG A 61 -44.09 -37.42 43.42
N LYS A 62 -42.86 -37.38 43.97
CA LYS A 62 -42.44 -37.43 45.42
C LYS A 62 -42.67 -38.74 46.22
N ALA A 63 -41.85 -39.22 47.17
CA ALA A 63 -40.65 -38.72 47.87
C ALA A 63 -39.95 -39.81 48.77
N ARG A 64 -38.66 -39.53 49.13
CA ARG A 64 -37.85 -39.85 50.34
C ARG A 64 -37.21 -41.23 50.64
N GLY A 65 -35.89 -41.21 50.93
CA GLY A 65 -35.13 -42.17 51.76
C GLY A 65 -33.59 -42.25 51.48
N THR A 66 -32.75 -41.70 52.37
CA THR A 66 -31.25 -41.58 52.43
C THR A 66 -30.49 -42.87 52.92
N PRO A 67 -29.13 -42.97 53.14
CA PRO A 67 -27.95 -42.07 52.89
C PRO A 67 -26.58 -42.70 52.37
N ALA A 68 -25.62 -41.83 51.93
CA ALA A 68 -24.12 -41.83 52.03
C ALA A 68 -23.21 -42.91 51.32
N PRO A 69 -21.85 -42.80 51.23
CA PRO A 69 -20.88 -41.67 51.06
C PRO A 69 -19.68 -41.90 50.06
N HIS A 70 -18.71 -40.95 50.01
CA HIS A 70 -17.25 -41.03 49.62
C HIS A 70 -16.82 -41.23 48.13
N ARG A 71 -15.62 -40.87 47.66
CA ARG A 71 -14.54 -39.86 47.87
C ARG A 71 -13.52 -40.10 46.73
N ALA A 72 -12.70 -39.10 46.38
CA ALA A 72 -11.77 -39.09 45.26
C ALA A 72 -10.37 -39.72 45.52
N ALA A 73 -9.60 -39.84 44.42
CA ALA A 73 -8.15 -40.10 44.23
C ALA A 73 -7.69 -41.56 44.10
N PRO A 74 -6.58 -41.79 43.35
CA PRO A 74 -5.31 -41.99 44.06
C PRO A 74 -4.05 -41.35 43.43
N GLU A 75 -3.13 -40.95 44.32
CA GLU A 75 -1.66 -40.90 44.16
C GLU A 75 -1.02 -42.18 44.72
N ARG A 76 0.25 -42.47 44.37
CA ARG A 76 1.26 -43.26 45.14
C ARG A 76 2.66 -42.99 44.53
N GLU A 77 3.84 -43.00 45.17
CA GLU A 77 4.41 -43.03 46.54
C GLU A 77 5.97 -43.00 46.34
N ALA A 78 6.80 -42.17 47.02
CA ALA A 78 7.57 -42.38 48.28
C ALA A 78 9.11 -42.66 48.12
N ALA A 79 9.91 -42.10 49.06
CA ALA A 79 11.40 -41.91 49.14
C ALA A 79 12.15 -43.09 49.89
N PRO A 80 13.37 -43.02 50.54
CA PRO A 80 14.25 -41.91 51.04
C PRO A 80 15.81 -42.11 51.04
N GLY A 81 16.61 -41.14 51.55
CA GLY A 81 18.02 -41.32 52.04
C GLY A 81 19.02 -40.13 51.86
N ARG A 82 19.86 -39.80 52.88
CA ARG A 82 20.65 -38.54 53.07
C ARG A 82 22.21 -38.76 53.06
N PRO A 83 23.14 -37.77 53.27
CA PRO A 83 24.32 -37.41 52.43
C PRO A 83 25.71 -37.65 53.12
N PRO A 84 26.91 -37.14 52.67
CA PRO A 84 27.32 -35.71 52.84
C PRO A 84 28.40 -35.10 51.86
N SER A 85 28.55 -33.77 51.96
CA SER A 85 29.77 -32.90 51.89
C SER A 85 30.73 -32.88 50.68
N SER A 86 30.86 -31.70 50.04
CA SER A 86 32.08 -30.84 50.12
C SER A 86 31.94 -29.57 49.26
N GLY A 87 32.29 -28.42 49.84
CA GLY A 87 32.87 -27.26 49.14
C GLY A 87 34.15 -26.86 49.89
N PRO A 88 34.72 -25.66 49.74
CA PRO A 88 34.89 -24.79 48.57
C PRO A 88 36.41 -24.50 48.35
N LYS A 89 36.82 -23.84 47.25
CA LYS A 89 38.09 -23.06 47.26
C LYS A 89 37.99 -21.75 46.47
N ALA A 90 38.50 -20.72 47.13
CA ALA A 90 38.54 -19.31 46.76
C ALA A 90 39.76 -18.95 45.89
N ALA A 91 39.74 -17.69 45.43
CA ALA A 91 40.66 -16.95 44.55
C ALA A 91 42.16 -16.95 44.93
N PRO A 92 43.02 -16.31 44.11
CA PRO A 92 43.56 -15.03 44.57
C PRO A 92 43.64 -13.91 43.52
N VAL A 93 44.18 -12.79 44.01
CA VAL A 93 44.02 -11.38 43.62
C VAL A 93 45.38 -10.80 43.18
N ARG A 94 45.40 -10.05 42.04
CA ARG A 94 46.27 -8.88 41.65
C ARG A 94 47.81 -9.08 41.53
N PRO A 95 48.65 -8.08 41.08
CA PRO A 95 48.39 -6.67 40.68
C PRO A 95 49.14 -6.06 39.43
N ALA A 96 48.59 -4.94 38.94
CA ALA A 96 49.20 -3.62 38.61
C ALA A 96 50.09 -3.29 37.37
N GLN A 97 49.91 -2.01 36.96
CA GLN A 97 50.75 -1.04 36.21
C GLN A 97 50.48 -0.92 34.69
N GLY A 98 50.28 0.26 34.07
CA GLY A 98 50.34 1.68 34.46
C GLY A 98 49.58 2.54 33.41
N ARG A 99 48.83 3.57 33.81
CA ARG A 99 49.15 5.03 33.81
C ARG A 99 49.21 5.74 32.43
N ALA A 100 48.43 6.83 32.37
CA ALA A 100 48.47 8.00 31.46
C ALA A 100 47.93 7.80 30.04
N ALA A 101 47.10 8.65 29.43
CA ALA A 101 46.76 10.05 29.71
C ALA A 101 45.36 10.41 29.17
N VAL A 102 44.62 11.22 29.94
CA VAL A 102 43.51 12.05 29.48
C VAL A 102 43.93 13.49 29.80
N SER A 103 44.09 14.35 28.79
CA SER A 103 43.83 15.80 28.81
C SER A 103 44.49 16.50 27.60
N ALA A 104 43.81 17.54 27.09
CA ALA A 104 44.15 18.44 25.98
C ALA A 104 43.98 17.81 24.58
N VAL A 105 43.10 18.30 23.70
CA VAL A 105 43.13 19.65 23.13
C VAL A 105 41.70 20.15 22.83
N ALA A 106 41.21 21.05 23.70
CA ALA A 106 40.28 22.09 23.31
C ALA A 106 41.01 23.43 23.51
N ARG A 107 41.62 23.92 22.43
CA ARG A 107 42.01 25.33 22.19
C ARG A 107 42.87 25.41 20.93
N ARG A 108 42.33 26.01 19.86
CA ARG A 108 42.97 27.04 19.03
C ARG A 108 42.00 27.50 17.93
N LEU A 109 41.29 28.59 18.23
CA LEU A 109 40.87 29.57 17.24
C LEU A 109 41.95 30.65 17.16
N SER A 110 42.05 31.28 15.98
CA SER A 110 42.71 32.57 15.67
C SER A 110 44.23 32.61 15.44
N ALA A 111 44.61 32.56 14.16
CA ALA A 111 45.65 33.32 13.45
C ALA A 111 45.96 32.53 12.15
N ALA A 112 45.66 32.99 10.94
CA ALA A 112 46.22 34.19 10.36
C ALA A 112 45.28 34.81 9.30
N ALA A 113 45.08 36.11 9.43
CA ALA A 113 44.77 36.99 8.31
C ALA A 113 46.10 37.57 7.80
N GLY A 114 46.24 37.71 6.48
CA GLY A 114 47.32 38.50 5.88
C GLY A 114 47.54 38.24 4.39
N SER A 115 47.01 39.15 3.56
CA SER A 115 47.55 39.57 2.24
C SER A 115 47.40 38.57 1.08
N GLY A 116 46.91 38.86 -0.12
CA GLY A 116 46.56 40.08 -0.84
C GLY A 116 46.70 39.79 -2.36
N CYS A 117 45.93 40.52 -3.18
CA CYS A 117 46.02 40.70 -4.66
C CYS A 117 45.30 39.74 -5.64
N LEU A 118 44.12 40.20 -6.09
CA LEU A 118 43.78 40.66 -7.45
C LEU A 118 44.30 39.87 -8.69
N ARG A 119 43.35 39.30 -9.46
CA ARG A 119 43.08 39.52 -10.92
C ARG A 119 41.94 38.56 -11.36
N ALA A 120 40.76 39.09 -11.69
CA ALA A 120 40.26 39.36 -13.04
C ALA A 120 39.61 38.14 -13.74
N ALA A 121 38.29 38.26 -14.00
CA ALA A 121 37.41 37.33 -14.71
C ALA A 121 37.67 37.30 -16.25
N PRO A 122 36.97 36.47 -17.07
CA PRO A 122 35.56 36.71 -17.47
C PRO A 122 34.67 35.42 -17.53
N ARG A 123 33.42 35.44 -17.04
CA ARG A 123 32.11 35.68 -17.74
C ARG A 123 31.60 34.59 -18.70
N CYS A 124 30.50 33.92 -18.29
CA CYS A 124 29.28 33.51 -19.04
C CYS A 124 28.49 32.53 -18.13
N CYS A 125 27.17 32.57 -17.85
CA CYS A 125 26.02 33.34 -18.34
C CYS A 125 24.97 33.49 -17.20
N ARG A 126 24.43 34.71 -17.13
CA ARG A 126 23.18 35.23 -16.52
C ARG A 126 22.24 34.30 -15.74
N CYS A 127 22.10 34.62 -14.46
CA CYS A 127 20.84 34.57 -13.72
C CYS A 127 19.86 35.64 -14.24
N LEU A 128 18.58 35.29 -14.38
CA LEU A 128 17.46 36.19 -14.58
C LEU A 128 16.48 35.99 -13.41
N GLU A 129 16.09 37.10 -12.80
CA GLU A 129 15.04 37.30 -11.79
C GLU A 129 14.33 38.62 -12.21
N PRO A 130 13.11 38.92 -11.74
CA PRO A 130 11.86 38.20 -11.97
C PRO A 130 10.81 39.15 -12.62
N GLY A 131 10.05 38.67 -13.61
CA GLY A 131 8.97 39.43 -14.27
C GLY A 131 7.64 38.70 -14.16
N GLY A 132 6.69 39.30 -13.43
CA GLY A 132 5.49 38.64 -12.94
C GLY A 132 4.50 38.16 -14.01
N TRP A 133 3.86 37.03 -13.73
CA TRP A 133 2.65 36.56 -14.41
C TRP A 133 1.71 35.88 -13.40
N GLY A 134 0.50 36.44 -13.32
CA GLY A 134 -0.79 35.76 -13.20
C GLY A 134 -0.94 34.59 -12.22
N HIS A 135 -1.65 34.86 -11.13
CA HIS A 135 -2.35 33.84 -10.35
C HIS A 135 -3.26 32.99 -11.25
N VAL A 136 -2.92 31.72 -11.43
CA VAL A 136 -3.89 30.67 -11.79
C VAL A 136 -3.80 29.60 -10.71
N GLY A 137 -4.83 29.57 -9.87
CA GLY A 137 -4.95 28.66 -8.73
C GLY A 137 -5.24 27.24 -9.19
N GLY A 138 -4.30 26.33 -8.97
CA GLY A 138 -4.50 24.89 -9.01
C GLY A 138 -4.30 24.30 -7.62
N GLN A 139 -5.38 23.94 -6.94
CA GLN A 139 -5.35 23.31 -5.62
C GLN A 139 -4.85 21.86 -5.71
N ALA A 140 -3.78 21.55 -4.97
CA ALA A 140 -3.32 20.18 -4.74
C ALA A 140 -4.27 19.43 -3.77
N PRO A 141 -4.44 18.09 -3.91
CA PRO A 141 -5.39 17.33 -3.11
C PRO A 141 -4.93 17.16 -1.65
N ARG A 142 -5.82 17.52 -0.70
CA ARG A 142 -5.57 17.69 0.74
C ARG A 142 -5.61 16.41 1.62
N VAL A 143 -5.83 15.22 1.06
CA VAL A 143 -6.21 14.03 1.84
C VAL A 143 -5.14 13.53 2.83
N LEU A 144 -3.84 13.74 2.56
CA LEU A 144 -2.77 13.36 3.48
C LEU A 144 -2.16 14.54 4.26
N SER A 145 -2.57 15.78 3.95
CA SER A 145 -2.14 16.98 4.70
C SER A 145 -2.91 17.21 6.00
N ALA A 146 -4.02 16.49 6.22
CA ALA A 146 -4.78 16.55 7.47
C ALA A 146 -3.98 16.00 8.67
N LEU A 147 -2.96 15.17 8.42
CA LEU A 147 -2.07 14.61 9.43
C LEU A 147 -0.77 15.42 9.62
N GLY A 148 -0.61 16.59 8.99
CA GLY A 148 0.69 17.25 8.91
C GLY A 148 0.71 18.75 8.62
N ARG A 149 -0.12 19.58 9.26
CA ARG A 149 0.02 21.05 9.22
C ARG A 149 0.59 21.65 10.53
N PRO A 150 1.39 22.72 10.45
CA PRO A 150 2.01 23.35 11.62
C PRO A 150 0.98 24.10 12.49
N ARG A 151 1.15 23.89 13.80
CA ARG A 151 0.44 24.42 14.99
C ARG A 151 -0.51 25.61 14.81
N PRO A 152 -1.81 25.43 15.11
CA PRO A 152 -2.70 26.52 15.51
C PRO A 152 -2.46 26.89 16.99
N ARG A 153 -2.56 28.19 17.32
CA ARG A 153 -2.34 28.77 18.66
C ARG A 153 -3.46 28.50 19.69
N ASN A 154 -4.32 27.49 19.53
CA ASN A 154 -5.53 27.34 20.34
C ASN A 154 -5.58 26.04 21.18
N PRO A 155 -5.73 26.08 22.52
CA PRO A 155 -5.74 24.89 23.39
C PRO A 155 -6.84 23.86 23.15
N GLU A 156 -7.96 24.21 22.51
CA GLU A 156 -9.05 23.26 22.17
C GLU A 156 -8.67 22.27 21.05
N LEU A 157 -7.69 22.60 20.20
CA LEU A 157 -7.16 21.71 19.17
C LEU A 157 -6.26 20.59 19.72
N ARG A 158 -5.86 20.64 21.00
CA ARG A 158 -5.20 19.51 21.68
C ARG A 158 -6.16 18.32 21.85
N ALA A 159 -7.47 18.57 21.99
CA ALA A 159 -8.45 17.52 22.25
C ALA A 159 -8.77 16.65 21.01
N VAL A 160 -8.78 17.25 19.82
CA VAL A 160 -9.18 16.56 18.57
C VAL A 160 -8.06 15.68 17.99
N ALA A 161 -6.80 16.05 18.18
CA ALA A 161 -5.65 15.20 17.81
C ALA A 161 -5.36 14.08 18.84
N SER A 162 -6.15 14.00 19.92
CA SER A 162 -5.92 13.11 21.07
C SER A 162 -6.97 12.01 21.22
N PHE A 163 -7.84 11.77 20.24
CA PHE A 163 -8.72 10.61 20.24
C PHE A 163 -8.16 9.49 19.35
N PRO A 164 -7.79 8.31 19.90
CA PRO A 164 -7.24 7.19 19.14
C PRO A 164 -8.11 6.71 17.99
N GLY A 165 -9.43 6.97 18.02
CA GLY A 165 -10.43 6.40 17.10
C GLY A 165 -10.65 7.12 15.75
N CYS A 166 -9.91 8.19 15.43
CA CYS A 166 -10.16 8.95 14.18
C CYS A 166 -9.88 8.14 12.90
N PRO A 167 -8.80 7.34 12.79
CA PRO A 167 -8.59 6.46 11.64
C PRO A 167 -9.64 5.34 11.53
N GLU A 168 -10.05 4.76 12.65
CA GLU A 168 -10.95 3.60 12.71
C GLU A 168 -12.37 3.97 12.26
N VAL A 169 -12.82 5.20 12.49
CA VAL A 169 -14.08 5.70 11.92
C VAL A 169 -14.07 5.60 10.40
N VAL A 170 -12.99 6.08 9.76
CA VAL A 170 -12.85 6.04 8.30
C VAL A 170 -12.71 4.61 7.81
N PHE A 171 -11.91 3.79 8.50
CA PHE A 171 -11.71 2.38 8.15
C PHE A 171 -13.02 1.59 8.24
N ALA A 172 -13.79 1.75 9.31
CA ALA A 172 -15.08 1.08 9.49
C ALA A 172 -16.10 1.53 8.44
N ALA A 173 -16.18 2.84 8.13
CA ALA A 173 -17.07 3.34 7.10
C ALA A 173 -16.72 2.81 5.69
N CYS A 174 -15.42 2.67 5.37
CA CYS A 174 -14.96 2.04 4.14
C CYS A 174 -15.26 0.53 4.11
N GLU A 175 -15.03 -0.18 5.22
CA GLU A 175 -15.26 -1.62 5.33
C GLU A 175 -16.74 -1.97 5.21
N LEU A 176 -17.62 -1.19 5.84
CA LEU A 176 -19.06 -1.34 5.76
C LEU A 176 -19.65 -0.87 4.43
N GLY A 177 -18.88 -0.20 3.57
CA GLY A 177 -19.37 0.28 2.27
C GLY A 177 -20.30 1.49 2.35
N VAL A 178 -20.20 2.30 3.41
CA VAL A 178 -21.04 3.49 3.63
C VAL A 178 -20.96 4.45 2.44
N PHE A 179 -19.74 4.77 2.00
CA PHE A 179 -19.52 5.74 0.93
C PHE A 179 -20.03 5.24 -0.42
N ASP A 180 -19.93 3.94 -0.70
CA ASP A 180 -20.43 3.32 -1.92
C ASP A 180 -21.95 3.37 -1.95
N LEU A 181 -22.61 2.95 -0.87
CA LEU A 181 -24.06 3.00 -0.75
C LEU A 181 -24.61 4.42 -0.94
N LEU A 182 -23.98 5.42 -0.34
CA LEU A 182 -24.38 6.82 -0.49
C LEU A 182 -24.06 7.41 -1.88
N ALA A 183 -23.15 6.79 -2.64
CA ALA A 183 -22.85 7.21 -4.01
C ALA A 183 -23.85 6.64 -5.02
N GLU A 184 -24.36 5.44 -4.78
CA GLU A 184 -25.37 4.75 -5.59
C GLU A 184 -26.80 5.26 -5.32
N ALA A 185 -27.04 5.84 -4.15
CA ALA A 185 -28.34 6.39 -3.79
C ALA A 185 -28.67 7.64 -4.64
N PRO A 186 -29.90 7.74 -5.19
CA PRO A 186 -30.31 8.92 -5.95
C PRO A 186 -30.57 10.15 -5.06
N GLU A 187 -30.80 9.94 -3.77
CA GLU A 187 -31.10 10.97 -2.78
C GLU A 187 -30.36 10.70 -1.46
N PRO A 188 -30.17 11.73 -0.61
CA PRO A 188 -29.59 11.56 0.73
C PRO A 188 -30.36 10.55 1.58
N LEU A 189 -29.65 9.68 2.29
CA LEU A 189 -30.25 8.58 3.06
C LEU A 189 -30.25 8.87 4.56
N SER A 190 -31.32 8.49 5.25
CA SER A 190 -31.32 8.49 6.73
C SER A 190 -30.45 7.37 7.30
N SER A 191 -29.97 7.54 8.53
CA SER A 191 -29.20 6.50 9.26
C SER A 191 -29.93 5.16 9.33
N ALA A 192 -31.26 5.17 9.52
CA ALA A 192 -32.07 3.96 9.55
C ALA A 192 -32.04 3.18 8.22
N VAL A 193 -32.11 3.87 7.08
CA VAL A 193 -32.03 3.26 5.75
C VAL A 193 -30.63 2.75 5.45
N VAL A 194 -29.59 3.49 5.86
CA VAL A 194 -28.20 3.02 5.75
C VAL A 194 -28.00 1.74 6.57
N ALA A 195 -28.50 1.72 7.81
CA ALA A 195 -28.39 0.56 8.70
C ALA A 195 -29.08 -0.68 8.13
N GLU A 196 -30.30 -0.50 7.61
CA GLU A 196 -31.06 -1.57 6.96
C GLU A 196 -30.31 -2.15 5.75
N ARG A 197 -29.81 -1.29 4.86
CA ARG A 197 -29.16 -1.73 3.62
C ARG A 197 -27.79 -2.36 3.84
N LEU A 198 -27.05 -1.92 4.86
CA LEU A 198 -25.74 -2.46 5.21
C LEU A 198 -25.81 -3.62 6.21
N GLY A 199 -27.01 -3.93 6.75
CA GLY A 199 -27.18 -4.98 7.75
C GLY A 199 -26.51 -4.67 9.08
N THR A 200 -26.43 -3.39 9.46
CA THR A 200 -25.76 -2.91 10.67
C THR A 200 -26.76 -2.46 11.74
N SER A 201 -26.31 -2.33 12.99
CA SER A 201 -27.18 -1.85 14.07
C SER A 201 -27.62 -0.39 13.80
N PRO A 202 -28.88 -0.01 14.06
CA PRO A 202 -29.34 1.37 13.87
C PRO A 202 -28.51 2.38 14.68
N HIS A 203 -28.26 2.07 15.95
CA HIS A 203 -27.49 2.93 16.85
C HIS A 203 -26.04 3.10 16.42
N GLY A 204 -25.33 2.00 16.11
CA GLY A 204 -23.94 2.08 15.68
C GLY A 204 -23.77 2.79 14.33
N THR A 205 -24.74 2.63 13.43
CA THR A 205 -24.73 3.31 12.12
C THR A 205 -24.92 4.80 12.27
N GLU A 206 -25.87 5.24 13.11
CA GLU A 206 -26.08 6.65 13.40
C GLU A 206 -24.81 7.30 13.96
N LEU A 207 -24.20 6.71 15.00
CA LEU A 207 -22.95 7.21 15.58
C LEU A 207 -21.81 7.28 14.55
N LEU A 208 -21.68 6.27 13.69
CA LEU A 208 -20.64 6.24 12.65
C LEU A 208 -20.85 7.34 11.60
N LEU A 209 -22.09 7.55 11.17
CA LEU A 209 -22.44 8.58 10.18
C LEU A 209 -22.27 9.99 10.76
N ASP A 210 -22.66 10.22 12.01
CA ASP A 210 -22.45 11.48 12.72
C ASP A 210 -20.96 11.80 12.90
N ALA A 211 -20.16 10.80 13.24
CA ALA A 211 -18.71 10.95 13.30
C ALA A 211 -18.12 11.26 11.92
N CYS A 212 -18.57 10.57 10.86
CA CYS A 212 -18.14 10.87 9.49
C CYS A 212 -18.56 12.28 9.04
N ALA A 213 -19.73 12.77 9.44
CA ALA A 213 -20.17 14.14 9.16
C ALA A 213 -19.30 15.16 9.92
N SER A 214 -18.97 14.88 11.18
CA SER A 214 -18.09 15.73 12.00
C SER A 214 -16.65 15.78 11.47
N LEU A 215 -16.20 14.71 10.80
CA LEU A 215 -14.91 14.65 10.08
C LEU A 215 -14.97 15.28 8.68
N GLU A 216 -16.09 15.91 8.30
CA GLU A 216 -16.33 16.50 6.98
C GLU A 216 -16.20 15.48 5.83
N LEU A 217 -16.46 14.20 6.09
CA LEU A 217 -16.53 13.16 5.06
C LEU A 217 -17.92 13.04 4.47
N LEU A 218 -18.95 13.26 5.28
CA LEU A 218 -20.35 13.33 4.86
C LEU A 218 -20.91 14.72 5.11
N THR A 219 -21.92 15.11 4.33
CA THR A 219 -22.78 16.23 4.72
C THR A 219 -24.09 15.69 5.26
N VAL A 220 -24.66 16.38 6.23
CA VAL A 220 -25.96 16.04 6.83
C VAL A 220 -26.95 17.18 6.61
N GLU A 221 -28.13 16.84 6.12
CA GLU A 221 -29.28 17.76 6.00
C GLU A 221 -30.40 17.27 6.91
N THR A 222 -31.05 18.18 7.64
CA THR A 222 -32.24 17.85 8.42
C THR A 222 -33.50 18.14 7.60
N ARG A 223 -34.29 17.10 7.28
CA ARG A 223 -35.61 17.25 6.66
C ARG A 223 -36.68 16.77 7.64
N GLY A 224 -37.44 17.71 8.19
CA GLY A 224 -38.37 17.45 9.28
C GLY A 224 -37.61 17.02 10.54
N GLN A 225 -37.88 15.81 11.04
CA GLN A 225 -37.23 15.21 12.21
C GLN A 225 -36.17 14.16 11.83
N ARG A 226 -35.72 14.13 10.56
CA ARG A 226 -34.77 13.12 10.06
C ARG A 226 -33.48 13.77 9.58
N ALA A 227 -32.35 13.27 10.06
CA ALA A 227 -31.03 13.53 9.50
C ALA A 227 -30.84 12.67 8.24
N LEU A 228 -30.43 13.31 7.14
CA LEU A 228 -30.15 12.67 5.86
C LEU A 228 -28.69 12.91 5.49
N TYR A 229 -27.98 11.84 5.19
CA TYR A 229 -26.54 11.83 4.92
C TYR A 229 -26.28 11.67 3.44
N GLN A 230 -25.24 12.35 2.95
CA GLN A 230 -24.74 12.21 1.59
C GLN A 230 -23.21 12.37 1.57
N ASN A 231 -22.57 11.84 0.53
CA ASN A 231 -21.14 12.02 0.31
C ASN A 231 -20.77 13.49 0.07
N THR A 232 -19.66 13.93 0.66
CA THR A 232 -18.97 15.15 0.23
C THR A 232 -18.27 14.93 -1.11
N ALA A 233 -17.77 16.01 -1.74
CA ALA A 233 -16.91 15.90 -2.91
C ALA A 233 -15.62 15.09 -2.61
N LEU A 234 -15.10 15.18 -1.38
CA LEU A 234 -13.92 14.44 -0.95
C LEU A 234 -14.22 12.95 -0.85
N SER A 235 -15.24 12.55 -0.09
CA SER A 235 -15.57 11.13 0.08
C SER A 235 -16.01 10.50 -1.24
N ARG A 236 -16.77 11.22 -2.07
CA ARG A 236 -17.13 10.77 -3.42
C ARG A 236 -15.90 10.51 -4.29
N SER A 237 -14.89 11.39 -4.23
CA SER A 237 -13.69 11.28 -5.07
C SER A 237 -12.70 10.23 -4.59
N PHE A 238 -12.56 10.00 -3.28
CA PHE A 238 -11.47 9.18 -2.73
C PHE A 238 -11.93 7.95 -1.95
N LEU A 239 -13.18 7.89 -1.49
CA LEU A 239 -13.66 6.80 -0.59
C LEU A 239 -14.70 5.88 -1.22
N THR A 240 -15.09 6.15 -2.47
CA THR A 240 -15.96 5.28 -3.29
C THR A 240 -15.14 4.38 -4.19
N ARG A 241 -15.53 3.11 -4.35
CA ARG A 241 -14.85 2.12 -5.20
C ARG A 241 -14.94 2.44 -6.68
N SER A 242 -16.02 3.07 -7.10
CA SER A 242 -16.27 3.43 -8.50
C SER A 242 -15.43 4.62 -8.98
N SER A 243 -14.87 5.41 -8.06
CA SER A 243 -14.00 6.53 -8.43
C SER A 243 -12.67 6.03 -9.00
N PRO A 244 -12.19 6.59 -10.13
CA PRO A 244 -10.86 6.28 -10.63
C PRO A 244 -9.73 6.75 -9.70
N ARG A 245 -10.04 7.61 -8.71
CA ARG A 245 -9.11 8.13 -7.70
C ARG A 245 -9.31 7.51 -6.32
N SER A 246 -10.05 6.41 -6.24
CA SER A 246 -10.33 5.72 -4.98
C SER A 246 -9.05 5.39 -4.21
N GLN A 247 -9.10 5.56 -2.89
CA GLN A 247 -8.07 5.17 -1.92
C GLN A 247 -8.63 4.13 -0.93
N GLN A 248 -9.78 3.52 -1.26
CA GLN A 248 -10.49 2.66 -0.33
C GLN A 248 -9.72 1.36 -0.06
N ASN A 249 -9.10 0.74 -1.06
CA ASN A 249 -8.29 -0.46 -0.83
C ASN A 249 -7.05 -0.13 0.01
N MET A 250 -6.45 1.05 -0.18
CA MET A 250 -5.36 1.51 0.69
C MET A 250 -5.82 1.63 2.14
N LEU A 251 -6.97 2.26 2.40
CA LEU A 251 -7.51 2.39 3.76
C LEU A 251 -7.85 1.04 4.40
N LEU A 252 -8.39 0.10 3.64
CA LEU A 252 -8.67 -1.26 4.11
C LEU A 252 -7.37 -2.05 4.39
N TYR A 253 -6.32 -1.83 3.63
CA TYR A 253 -4.99 -2.39 3.93
C TYR A 253 -4.41 -1.79 5.21
N LEU A 254 -4.50 -0.47 5.37
CA LEU A 254 -4.05 0.22 6.58
C LEU A 254 -4.78 -0.29 7.83
N SER A 255 -6.10 -0.52 7.77
CA SER A 255 -6.86 -1.00 8.94
C SER A 255 -6.50 -2.43 9.35
N ARG A 256 -6.31 -3.33 8.37
CA ARG A 256 -6.12 -4.77 8.63
C ARG A 256 -4.67 -5.18 8.83
N THR A 257 -3.72 -4.34 8.45
CA THR A 257 -2.31 -4.65 8.55
C THR A 257 -1.57 -3.60 9.36
N THR A 258 -1.48 -2.39 8.83
CA THR A 258 -0.65 -1.33 9.41
C THR A 258 -1.11 -0.96 10.82
N TYR A 259 -2.40 -0.74 11.03
CA TYR A 259 -2.94 -0.36 12.34
C TYR A 259 -2.60 -1.39 13.42
N LEU A 260 -2.70 -2.69 13.11
CA LEU A 260 -2.35 -3.76 14.04
C LEU A 260 -0.85 -3.76 14.37
N CYS A 261 0.02 -3.59 13.38
CA CYS A 261 1.47 -3.45 13.60
C CYS A 261 1.82 -2.22 14.45
N TRP A 262 1.12 -1.09 14.25
CA TRP A 262 1.32 0.12 15.03
C TRP A 262 0.93 -0.02 16.50
N GLY A 263 0.03 -0.96 16.84
CA GLY A 263 -0.22 -1.36 18.24
C GLY A 263 1.04 -1.85 18.97
N HIS A 264 2.07 -2.29 18.23
CA HIS A 264 3.35 -2.76 18.74
C HIS A 264 4.51 -1.76 18.51
N LEU A 265 4.21 -0.49 18.19
CA LEU A 265 5.23 0.54 17.92
C LEU A 265 6.27 0.67 19.04
N ALA A 266 5.87 0.59 20.30
CA ALA A 266 6.81 0.68 21.43
C ALA A 266 7.83 -0.47 21.43
N ALA A 267 7.42 -1.69 21.04
CA ALA A 267 8.34 -2.82 20.88
C ALA A 267 9.25 -2.60 19.66
N ALA A 268 8.69 -2.14 18.53
CA ALA A 268 9.47 -1.80 17.34
C ALA A 268 10.58 -0.79 17.63
N VAL A 269 10.28 0.25 18.41
CA VAL A 269 11.27 1.27 18.82
C VAL A 269 12.32 0.70 19.77
N ARG A 270 11.94 -0.17 20.71
CA ARG A 270 12.90 -0.79 21.64
C ARG A 270 13.88 -1.73 20.94
N GLU A 271 13.38 -2.48 19.97
CA GLU A 271 14.11 -3.59 19.35
C GLU A 271 14.73 -3.22 18.00
N GLY A 272 14.29 -2.12 17.39
CA GLY A 272 14.81 -1.65 16.11
C GLY A 272 14.43 -2.54 14.93
N ARG A 273 13.29 -3.23 14.99
CA ARG A 273 12.85 -4.20 13.96
C ARG A 273 11.34 -4.19 13.75
N ASN A 274 10.89 -4.73 12.61
CA ASN A 274 9.48 -4.89 12.30
C ASN A 274 8.76 -5.85 13.28
N GLN A 275 7.43 -5.75 13.31
CA GLN A 275 6.58 -6.45 14.28
C GLN A 275 5.65 -7.49 13.63
N TYR A 276 5.92 -7.93 12.40
CA TYR A 276 5.06 -8.91 11.71
C TYR A 276 4.92 -10.24 12.47
N THR A 277 6.01 -10.72 13.06
CA THR A 277 6.01 -11.95 13.85
C THR A 277 5.12 -11.84 15.09
N GLU A 278 5.21 -10.74 15.83
CA GLU A 278 4.44 -10.54 17.05
C GLU A 278 2.93 -10.38 16.76
N VAL A 279 2.60 -9.69 15.67
CA VAL A 279 1.21 -9.36 15.35
C VAL A 279 0.49 -10.48 14.61
N PHE A 280 1.18 -11.20 13.73
CA PHE A 280 0.56 -12.16 12.83
C PHE A 280 1.07 -13.60 12.99
N GLY A 281 2.05 -13.83 13.87
CA GLY A 281 2.63 -15.16 14.09
C GLY A 281 3.42 -15.70 12.91
N VAL A 282 3.77 -14.86 11.91
CA VAL A 282 4.51 -15.26 10.71
C VAL A 282 5.97 -14.85 10.81
N PRO A 283 6.93 -15.71 10.45
CA PRO A 283 8.34 -15.32 10.37
C PRO A 283 8.54 -14.16 9.39
N SER A 284 9.37 -13.19 9.77
CA SER A 284 9.61 -11.94 9.03
C SER A 284 11.06 -11.73 8.61
N ALA A 285 11.87 -12.80 8.63
CA ALA A 285 13.25 -12.78 8.14
C ALA A 285 13.32 -12.52 6.63
N GLU A 286 12.32 -13.02 5.89
CA GLU A 286 12.05 -12.61 4.51
C GLU A 286 10.85 -11.66 4.52
N LEU A 287 11.13 -10.36 4.41
CA LEU A 287 10.13 -9.30 4.55
C LEU A 287 8.86 -9.54 3.72
N PHE A 288 9.00 -9.78 2.42
CA PHE A 288 7.85 -9.92 1.53
C PHE A 288 7.10 -11.25 1.71
N THR A 289 7.72 -12.28 2.26
CA THR A 289 7.03 -13.51 2.67
C THR A 289 6.05 -13.23 3.81
N ALA A 290 6.41 -12.36 4.76
CA ALA A 290 5.51 -11.93 5.84
C ALA A 290 4.41 -10.99 5.34
N ILE A 291 4.73 -10.06 4.43
CA ILE A 291 3.74 -9.15 3.81
C ILE A 291 2.74 -9.95 2.97
N TYR A 292 3.20 -10.94 2.20
CA TYR A 292 2.40 -11.78 1.31
C TYR A 292 2.00 -13.12 1.93
N ARG A 293 1.79 -13.15 3.25
CA ARG A 293 1.40 -14.32 4.06
C ARG A 293 0.22 -15.16 3.53
N SER A 294 -0.57 -14.62 2.61
CA SER A 294 -1.54 -15.37 1.81
C SER A 294 -1.79 -14.67 0.47
N GLU A 295 -2.39 -15.37 -0.48
CA GLU A 295 -2.82 -14.79 -1.76
C GLU A 295 -3.78 -13.60 -1.56
N ALA A 296 -4.75 -13.72 -0.66
CA ALA A 296 -5.70 -12.64 -0.39
C ALA A 296 -5.01 -11.38 0.14
N GLU A 297 -4.00 -11.54 1.01
CA GLU A 297 -3.25 -10.42 1.58
C GLU A 297 -2.29 -9.80 0.56
N ARG A 298 -1.66 -10.62 -0.30
CA ARG A 298 -0.87 -10.15 -1.45
C ARG A 298 -1.72 -9.30 -2.40
N VAL A 299 -2.89 -9.79 -2.80
CA VAL A 299 -3.81 -9.03 -3.68
C VAL A 299 -4.31 -7.75 -2.99
N ARG A 300 -4.60 -7.80 -1.67
CA ARG A 300 -4.98 -6.60 -0.88
C ARG A 300 -3.86 -5.57 -0.88
N PHE A 301 -2.63 -5.98 -0.61
CA PHE A 301 -1.45 -5.12 -0.64
C PHE A 301 -1.28 -4.47 -2.02
N MET A 302 -1.30 -5.27 -3.09
CA MET A 302 -1.17 -4.77 -4.46
C MET A 302 -2.28 -3.76 -4.83
N ARG A 303 -3.54 -4.04 -4.44
CA ARG A 303 -4.68 -3.13 -4.65
C ARG A 303 -4.52 -1.82 -3.89
N GLY A 304 -4.05 -1.88 -2.64
CA GLY A 304 -3.80 -0.68 -1.85
C GLY A 304 -2.70 0.17 -2.46
N LEU A 305 -1.55 -0.43 -2.78
CA LEU A 305 -0.40 0.29 -3.29
C LEU A 305 -0.65 0.94 -4.66
N GLN A 306 -1.41 0.30 -5.55
CA GLN A 306 -1.71 0.89 -6.86
C GLN A 306 -2.58 2.15 -6.78
N GLU A 307 -3.48 2.24 -5.80
CA GLU A 307 -4.44 3.35 -5.70
C GLU A 307 -3.74 4.68 -5.49
N VAL A 308 -2.59 4.67 -4.82
CA VAL A 308 -1.73 5.84 -4.65
C VAL A 308 -1.38 6.47 -6.00
N TRP A 309 -1.11 5.65 -7.02
CA TRP A 309 -0.71 6.14 -8.34
C TRP A 309 -1.85 6.81 -9.11
N SER A 310 -3.12 6.53 -8.80
CA SER A 310 -4.26 7.27 -9.38
C SER A 310 -4.29 8.76 -8.98
N VAL A 311 -3.58 9.12 -7.89
CA VAL A 311 -3.49 10.49 -7.38
C VAL A 311 -2.11 11.10 -7.63
N HIS A 312 -1.06 10.28 -7.62
CA HIS A 312 0.33 10.74 -7.66
C HIS A 312 1.06 10.42 -8.97
N GLY A 313 0.61 9.41 -9.72
CA GLY A 313 1.29 8.82 -10.89
C GLY A 313 1.68 9.84 -11.95
N ALA A 314 0.70 10.61 -12.45
CA ALA A 314 0.97 11.64 -13.45
C ALA A 314 1.96 12.72 -12.97
N ALA A 315 1.92 13.10 -11.69
CA ALA A 315 2.82 14.11 -11.14
C ALA A 315 4.27 13.58 -11.00
N VAL A 316 4.44 12.30 -10.66
CA VAL A 316 5.77 11.69 -10.53
C VAL A 316 6.37 11.37 -11.90
N MET A 317 5.61 10.78 -12.82
CA MET A 317 6.09 10.43 -14.17
C MET A 317 6.28 11.65 -15.06
N GLY A 318 5.54 12.73 -14.82
CA GLY A 318 5.72 14.02 -15.49
C GLY A 318 6.74 14.95 -14.82
N ALA A 319 7.41 14.52 -13.74
CA ALA A 319 8.36 15.37 -13.04
C ALA A 319 9.56 15.71 -13.93
N PHE A 320 10.10 14.73 -14.66
CA PHE A 320 11.17 14.90 -15.65
C PHE A 320 10.63 14.56 -17.05
N ASP A 321 11.28 15.08 -18.08
CA ASP A 321 11.02 14.60 -19.45
C ASP A 321 11.66 13.22 -19.61
N LEU A 322 10.80 12.20 -19.67
CA LEU A 322 11.22 10.81 -19.85
C LEU A 322 11.14 10.35 -21.32
N SER A 323 10.75 11.23 -22.25
CA SER A 323 10.65 10.89 -23.68
C SER A 323 11.94 10.35 -24.33
N PRO A 324 13.16 10.70 -23.87
CA PRO A 324 14.38 10.11 -24.42
C PRO A 324 14.57 8.63 -24.08
N PHE A 325 13.88 8.10 -23.06
CA PHE A 325 14.00 6.71 -22.63
C PHE A 325 12.94 5.85 -23.31
N ARG A 326 13.37 4.97 -24.23
CA ARG A 326 12.47 4.13 -25.01
C ARG A 326 12.15 2.82 -24.30
N PHE A 327 13.11 2.28 -23.56
CA PHE A 327 12.96 1.06 -22.77
C PHE A 327 13.08 1.38 -21.30
N ILE A 328 11.99 1.21 -20.57
CA ILE A 328 11.90 1.51 -19.14
C ILE A 328 11.64 0.21 -18.38
N CYS A 329 12.32 -0.01 -17.27
CA CYS A 329 12.06 -1.12 -16.37
C CYS A 329 11.55 -0.59 -15.01
N ASP A 330 10.33 -0.96 -14.65
CA ASP A 330 9.72 -0.65 -13.35
C ASP A 330 10.03 -1.80 -12.38
N LEU A 331 11.10 -1.63 -11.58
CA LEU A 331 11.59 -2.64 -10.64
C LEU A 331 10.75 -2.60 -9.37
N GLY A 332 10.18 -3.73 -8.96
CA GLY A 332 9.19 -3.78 -7.89
C GLY A 332 7.86 -3.09 -8.29
N GLY A 333 7.54 -3.07 -9.58
CA GLY A 333 6.40 -2.32 -10.11
C GLY A 333 5.02 -2.88 -9.75
N GLY A 334 4.95 -4.02 -9.05
CA GLY A 334 3.72 -4.57 -8.47
C GLY A 334 2.64 -4.86 -9.52
N SER A 335 1.49 -4.20 -9.41
CA SER A 335 0.39 -4.36 -10.37
C SER A 335 0.66 -3.67 -11.72
N GLY A 336 1.74 -2.91 -11.87
CA GLY A 336 2.06 -2.14 -13.07
C GLY A 336 1.26 -0.84 -13.22
N ALA A 337 0.62 -0.36 -12.15
CA ALA A 337 -0.17 0.87 -12.21
C ALA A 337 0.69 2.11 -12.56
N LEU A 338 1.91 2.22 -12.03
CA LEU A 338 2.80 3.32 -12.39
C LEU A 338 3.34 3.18 -13.81
N ALA A 339 3.71 1.97 -14.24
CA ALA A 339 4.06 1.66 -15.62
C ALA A 339 2.96 2.07 -16.63
N ARG A 340 1.68 1.88 -16.29
CA ARG A 340 0.55 2.32 -17.12
C ARG A 340 0.46 3.85 -17.23
N GLU A 341 0.66 4.58 -16.14
CA GLU A 341 0.72 6.04 -16.15
C GLU A 341 1.90 6.53 -17.00
N CYS A 342 3.05 5.86 -16.92
CA CYS A 342 4.21 6.14 -17.75
C CYS A 342 3.91 5.92 -19.24
N ALA A 343 3.36 4.77 -19.62
CA ALA A 343 3.00 4.47 -21.00
C ALA A 343 1.93 5.41 -21.57
N ALA A 344 0.98 5.86 -20.74
CA ALA A 344 -0.03 6.85 -21.15
C ALA A 344 0.59 8.24 -21.41
N LEU A 345 1.58 8.65 -20.62
CA LEU A 345 2.29 9.93 -20.80
C LEU A 345 3.33 9.90 -21.91
N TYR A 346 3.95 8.75 -22.16
CA TYR A 346 5.02 8.57 -23.15
C TYR A 346 4.69 7.44 -24.13
N PRO A 347 3.86 7.69 -25.16
CA PRO A 347 3.35 6.63 -26.04
C PRO A 347 4.40 5.94 -26.91
N GLU A 348 5.64 6.39 -26.91
CA GLU A 348 6.74 5.77 -27.66
C GLU A 348 7.64 4.90 -26.76
N CYS A 349 7.39 4.87 -25.45
CA CYS A 349 8.13 4.01 -24.53
C CYS A 349 7.56 2.58 -24.50
N ARG A 350 8.38 1.64 -24.03
CA ARG A 350 8.00 0.30 -23.63
C ARG A 350 8.43 0.12 -22.19
N VAL A 351 7.51 -0.34 -21.34
CA VAL A 351 7.75 -0.51 -19.91
C VAL A 351 7.69 -1.99 -19.56
N VAL A 352 8.76 -2.52 -18.98
CA VAL A 352 8.79 -3.87 -18.40
C VAL A 352 8.60 -3.73 -16.89
N VAL A 353 7.49 -4.23 -16.37
CA VAL A 353 7.30 -4.38 -14.92
C VAL A 353 8.05 -5.63 -14.48
N PHE A 354 9.00 -5.46 -13.58
CA PHE A 354 9.81 -6.55 -13.03
C PHE A 354 9.50 -6.73 -11.56
N ASP A 355 8.99 -7.91 -11.18
CA ASP A 355 8.62 -8.22 -9.80
C ASP A 355 8.74 -9.73 -9.54
N THR A 356 8.54 -10.17 -8.30
CA THR A 356 8.57 -11.58 -7.93
C THR A 356 7.53 -12.42 -8.69
N PRO A 357 7.77 -13.73 -8.93
CA PRO A 357 6.84 -14.59 -9.68
C PRO A 357 5.40 -14.56 -9.15
N ASP A 358 5.24 -14.59 -7.83
CA ASP A 358 3.91 -14.52 -7.22
C ASP A 358 3.22 -13.19 -7.49
N VAL A 359 3.93 -12.06 -7.42
CA VAL A 359 3.36 -10.74 -7.71
C VAL A 359 2.99 -10.62 -9.19
N VAL A 360 3.86 -11.07 -10.11
CA VAL A 360 3.56 -11.08 -11.55
C VAL A 360 2.35 -11.96 -11.87
N CYS A 361 2.24 -13.12 -11.24
CA CYS A 361 1.09 -14.01 -11.38
C CYS A 361 -0.21 -13.33 -10.91
N ALA A 362 -0.21 -12.68 -9.74
CA ALA A 362 -1.36 -11.91 -9.27
C ALA A 362 -1.68 -10.72 -10.17
N ALA A 363 -0.66 -10.01 -10.67
CA ALA A 363 -0.82 -8.87 -11.56
C ALA A 363 -1.63 -9.30 -12.80
N ARG A 364 -1.21 -10.39 -13.45
CA ARG A 364 -1.89 -10.94 -14.64
C ARG A 364 -3.30 -11.46 -14.34
N SER A 365 -3.53 -12.01 -13.15
CA SER A 365 -4.80 -12.67 -12.81
C SER A 365 -5.88 -11.71 -12.30
N HIS A 366 -5.49 -10.64 -11.60
CA HIS A 366 -6.44 -9.77 -10.89
C HIS A 366 -6.52 -8.33 -11.42
N PHE A 367 -5.59 -7.93 -12.28
CA PHE A 367 -5.51 -6.57 -12.78
C PHE A 367 -5.65 -6.59 -14.30
N SER A 368 -6.58 -5.79 -14.80
CA SER A 368 -6.83 -5.70 -16.25
C SER A 368 -5.87 -4.67 -16.87
N PHE A 369 -5.30 -5.02 -18.02
CA PHE A 369 -4.39 -4.16 -18.80
C PHE A 369 -4.99 -3.73 -20.14
N PRO A 370 -6.22 -3.19 -20.20
CA PRO A 370 -6.79 -2.77 -21.46
C PRO A 370 -5.98 -1.60 -22.03
N GLY A 371 -5.52 -1.72 -23.28
CA GLY A 371 -4.85 -0.65 -24.01
C GLY A 371 -3.35 -0.46 -23.73
N ALA A 372 -2.74 -1.29 -22.88
CA ALA A 372 -1.32 -1.14 -22.51
C ALA A 372 -0.40 -2.13 -23.25
N GLN A 373 -0.44 -2.18 -24.59
CA GLN A 373 0.47 -3.05 -25.36
C GLN A 373 1.97 -2.74 -25.14
N GLN A 374 2.26 -1.57 -24.56
CA GLN A 374 3.60 -1.10 -24.22
C GLN A 374 4.08 -1.63 -22.86
N VAL A 375 3.18 -2.18 -22.03
CA VAL A 375 3.52 -2.70 -20.71
C VAL A 375 3.59 -4.22 -20.77
N SER A 376 4.74 -4.78 -20.41
CA SER A 376 4.95 -6.21 -20.27
C SER A 376 5.41 -6.55 -18.85
N PHE A 377 5.37 -7.83 -18.49
CA PHE A 377 5.77 -8.32 -17.18
C PHE A 377 6.87 -9.35 -17.30
N GLN A 378 7.91 -9.18 -16.51
CA GLN A 378 8.98 -10.15 -16.31
C GLN A 378 9.07 -10.49 -14.83
N GLU A 379 9.14 -11.79 -14.52
CA GLU A 379 9.30 -12.26 -13.15
C GLU A 379 10.76 -12.45 -12.77
N GLY A 380 11.09 -12.19 -11.50
CA GLY A 380 12.39 -12.47 -10.92
C GLY A 380 12.62 -11.74 -9.60
N ASP A 381 13.75 -12.05 -8.97
CA ASP A 381 14.24 -11.40 -7.77
C ASP A 381 15.36 -10.42 -8.15
N PHE A 382 15.10 -9.12 -8.01
CA PHE A 382 16.03 -8.07 -8.45
C PHE A 382 17.38 -8.08 -7.68
N PHE A 383 17.47 -8.76 -6.55
CA PHE A 383 18.72 -8.88 -5.80
C PHE A 383 19.67 -9.94 -6.36
N LYS A 384 19.17 -10.90 -7.14
CA LYS A 384 19.98 -12.04 -7.64
C LYS A 384 19.82 -12.31 -9.14
N ASP A 385 18.61 -12.19 -9.67
CA ASP A 385 18.31 -12.56 -11.05
C ASP A 385 18.71 -11.44 -12.03
N PRO A 386 19.08 -11.77 -13.29
CA PRO A 386 19.41 -10.78 -14.30
C PRO A 386 18.29 -9.77 -14.50
N LEU A 387 18.63 -8.48 -14.42
CA LEU A 387 17.67 -7.40 -14.68
C LEU A 387 17.49 -7.23 -16.20
N PRO A 388 16.27 -6.92 -16.69
CA PRO A 388 16.06 -6.59 -18.10
C PRO A 388 16.91 -5.37 -18.47
N GLU A 389 17.59 -5.39 -19.62
CA GLU A 389 18.29 -4.19 -20.10
C GLU A 389 17.28 -3.06 -20.37
N ALA A 390 17.55 -1.88 -19.80
CA ALA A 390 16.70 -0.71 -19.98
C ALA A 390 17.52 0.59 -20.07
N ASP A 391 16.93 1.60 -20.69
CA ASP A 391 17.46 2.96 -20.73
C ASP A 391 17.16 3.68 -19.40
N LEU A 392 16.05 3.34 -18.74
CA LEU A 392 15.67 3.89 -17.44
C LEU A 392 15.14 2.80 -16.51
N TYR A 393 15.63 2.78 -15.27
CA TYR A 393 15.03 1.96 -14.21
C TYR A 393 14.22 2.84 -13.25
N VAL A 394 12.98 2.49 -13.02
CA VAL A 394 12.11 3.13 -12.03
C VAL A 394 12.14 2.30 -10.75
N LEU A 395 12.45 2.95 -9.63
CA LEU A 395 12.39 2.38 -8.28
C LEU A 395 11.42 3.24 -7.47
N ALA A 396 10.14 2.89 -7.54
CA ALA A 396 9.08 3.63 -6.87
C ALA A 396 8.65 2.92 -5.59
N ARG A 397 8.96 3.51 -4.42
CA ARG A 397 8.68 2.91 -3.11
C ARG A 397 9.30 1.53 -2.95
N VAL A 398 10.57 1.43 -3.31
CA VAL A 398 11.35 0.18 -3.22
C VAL A 398 12.50 0.37 -2.24
N LEU A 399 13.25 1.46 -2.37
CA LEU A 399 14.44 1.66 -1.55
C LEU A 399 14.07 1.90 -0.08
N HIS A 400 12.88 2.43 0.20
CA HIS A 400 12.44 2.66 1.57
C HIS A 400 12.14 1.40 2.38
N ASP A 401 11.95 0.25 1.73
CA ASP A 401 11.69 -1.04 2.40
C ASP A 401 12.97 -1.67 2.98
N TRP A 402 14.13 -1.22 2.50
CA TRP A 402 15.40 -1.91 2.68
C TRP A 402 16.43 -1.09 3.47
N PRO A 403 17.36 -1.77 4.16
CA PRO A 403 18.52 -1.13 4.77
C PRO A 403 19.52 -0.67 3.71
N ASP A 404 20.45 0.22 4.11
CA ASP A 404 21.36 0.90 3.18
C ASP A 404 22.26 -0.07 2.40
N GLU A 405 22.62 -1.22 2.98
CA GLU A 405 23.42 -2.27 2.34
C GLU A 405 22.66 -2.92 1.18
N LYS A 406 21.38 -3.27 1.38
CA LYS A 406 20.53 -3.83 0.32
C LYS A 406 20.21 -2.80 -0.74
N CYS A 407 19.97 -1.54 -0.37
CA CYS A 407 19.81 -0.44 -1.33
C CYS A 407 21.04 -0.28 -2.21
N SER A 408 22.24 -0.29 -1.61
CA SER A 408 23.52 -0.14 -2.32
C SER A 408 23.74 -1.29 -3.29
N HIS A 409 23.49 -2.54 -2.85
CA HIS A 409 23.57 -3.72 -3.70
C HIS A 409 22.61 -3.64 -4.89
N LEU A 410 21.34 -3.29 -4.67
CA LEU A 410 20.37 -3.13 -5.73
C LEU A 410 20.78 -2.04 -6.73
N LEU A 411 21.14 -0.85 -6.24
CA LEU A 411 21.54 0.27 -7.10
C LEU A 411 22.79 -0.05 -7.94
N ALA A 412 23.76 -0.80 -7.39
CA ALA A 412 24.93 -1.25 -8.15
C ALA A 412 24.53 -2.21 -9.29
N ARG A 413 23.58 -3.12 -9.05
CA ARG A 413 23.03 -4.01 -10.11
C ARG A 413 22.30 -3.21 -11.18
N VAL A 414 21.49 -2.23 -10.78
CA VAL A 414 20.78 -1.33 -11.69
C VAL A 414 21.78 -0.55 -12.54
N HIS A 415 22.82 0.02 -11.93
CA HIS A 415 23.87 0.72 -12.66
C HIS A 415 24.58 -0.20 -13.67
N HIS A 416 24.85 -1.46 -13.30
CA HIS A 416 25.47 -2.43 -14.21
C HIS A 416 24.58 -2.75 -15.42
N ALA A 417 23.30 -3.02 -15.21
CA ALA A 417 22.34 -3.36 -16.26
C ALA A 417 21.90 -2.17 -17.13
N CYS A 418 22.06 -0.94 -16.62
CA CYS A 418 21.72 0.29 -17.33
C CYS A 418 22.64 0.56 -18.51
N ARG A 419 22.03 0.92 -19.64
CA ARG A 419 22.77 1.31 -20.86
C ARG A 419 23.53 2.63 -20.65
N PRO A 420 24.65 2.85 -21.36
CA PRO A 420 25.33 4.15 -21.34
C PRO A 420 24.37 5.29 -21.71
N GLY A 421 24.40 6.38 -20.95
CA GLY A 421 23.44 7.48 -21.13
C GLY A 421 22.04 7.17 -20.58
N GLY A 422 21.81 6.01 -19.98
CA GLY A 422 20.58 5.69 -19.26
C GLY A 422 20.51 6.35 -17.88
N GLY A 423 19.59 5.90 -17.04
CA GLY A 423 19.49 6.39 -15.67
C GLY A 423 18.63 5.56 -14.73
N VAL A 424 18.51 6.06 -13.51
CA VAL A 424 17.61 5.55 -12.48
C VAL A 424 16.69 6.68 -12.00
N LEU A 425 15.40 6.38 -11.95
CA LEU A 425 14.33 7.24 -11.44
C LEU A 425 13.86 6.69 -10.09
N VAL A 426 14.22 7.36 -9.00
CA VAL A 426 13.79 7.00 -7.65
C VAL A 426 12.58 7.84 -7.27
N VAL A 427 11.49 7.20 -6.90
CA VAL A 427 10.23 7.86 -6.51
C VAL A 427 9.91 7.50 -5.06
N GLU A 428 10.16 8.44 -4.15
CA GLU A 428 10.12 8.20 -2.70
C GLU A 428 9.60 9.45 -1.96
N SER A 429 9.15 9.28 -0.71
CA SER A 429 8.76 10.41 0.14
C SER A 429 9.97 10.94 0.90
N LEU A 430 10.49 12.11 0.52
CA LEU A 430 11.79 12.57 1.05
C LEU A 430 11.68 13.36 2.35
N LEU A 431 12.51 12.99 3.33
CA LEU A 431 12.74 13.81 4.52
C LEU A 431 13.45 15.12 4.15
N ALA A 432 13.18 16.18 4.91
CA ALA A 432 14.02 17.37 4.92
C ALA A 432 15.44 16.99 5.39
N GLU A 433 16.46 17.72 4.94
CA GLU A 433 17.86 17.45 5.30
C GLU A 433 18.12 17.40 6.81
N ASP A 434 17.38 18.20 7.58
CA ASP A 434 17.46 18.21 9.05
C ASP A 434 16.64 17.10 9.72
N ARG A 435 15.96 16.26 8.93
CA ARG A 435 15.08 15.15 9.32
C ARG A 435 13.89 15.55 10.20
N ARG A 436 13.53 16.84 10.26
CA ARG A 436 12.43 17.34 11.13
C ARG A 436 11.08 17.44 10.44
N GLY A 437 10.97 17.05 9.17
CA GLY A 437 9.70 16.95 8.48
C GLY A 437 9.86 16.57 7.01
N PRO A 438 8.77 16.56 6.24
CA PRO A 438 7.38 16.76 6.70
C PRO A 438 6.92 15.71 7.72
N LEU A 439 5.97 16.06 8.61
CA LEU A 439 5.46 15.12 9.64
C LEU A 439 4.93 13.83 9.01
N THR A 440 4.22 13.93 7.89
CA THR A 440 3.74 12.77 7.13
C THR A 440 4.86 11.81 6.73
N THR A 441 5.98 12.35 6.25
CA THR A 441 7.15 11.54 5.86
C THR A 441 7.86 10.94 7.08
N GLN A 442 7.87 11.63 8.23
CA GLN A 442 8.38 11.04 9.47
C GLN A 442 7.52 9.87 9.95
N LEU A 443 6.18 10.00 9.87
CA LEU A 443 5.26 8.92 10.19
C LEU A 443 5.42 7.74 9.21
N TYR A 444 5.69 8.01 7.93
CA TYR A 444 6.05 6.97 6.96
C TYR A 444 7.38 6.29 7.32
N SER A 445 8.38 7.04 7.79
CA SER A 445 9.63 6.42 8.24
C SER A 445 9.45 5.55 9.48
N LEU A 446 8.57 5.93 10.42
CA LEU A 446 8.19 5.06 11.54
C LEU A 446 7.39 3.85 11.06
N ASN A 447 6.55 4.03 10.04
CA ASN A 447 5.85 2.94 9.40
C ASN A 447 6.82 1.92 8.80
N MET A 448 7.90 2.38 8.17
CA MET A 448 8.96 1.52 7.63
C MET A 448 9.68 0.76 8.75
N LEU A 449 9.96 1.37 9.90
CA LEU A 449 10.51 0.64 11.06
C LEU A 449 9.56 -0.47 11.54
N VAL A 450 8.26 -0.17 11.62
CA VAL A 450 7.26 -1.09 12.18
C VAL A 450 6.95 -2.26 11.24
N GLN A 451 7.01 -2.05 9.92
CA GLN A 451 6.58 -3.03 8.92
C GLN A 451 7.72 -3.59 8.05
N THR A 452 8.81 -2.86 7.84
CA THR A 452 9.87 -3.21 6.87
C THR A 452 11.23 -3.34 7.54
N GLU A 453 12.30 -3.39 6.75
CA GLU A 453 13.69 -3.31 7.23
C GLU A 453 14.30 -1.91 7.03
N GLY A 454 13.57 -1.00 6.38
CA GLY A 454 14.11 0.25 5.89
C GLY A 454 13.61 1.51 6.60
N ARG A 455 13.76 2.64 5.90
CA ARG A 455 13.42 3.98 6.37
C ARG A 455 13.23 4.94 5.21
N GLU A 456 12.52 6.03 5.46
CA GLU A 456 12.56 7.19 4.57
C GLU A 456 13.92 7.90 4.71
N ARG A 457 14.39 8.53 3.64
CA ARG A 457 15.72 9.15 3.59
C ARG A 457 15.66 10.59 3.10
N THR A 458 16.71 11.33 3.42
CA THR A 458 16.95 12.70 2.94
C THR A 458 17.47 12.70 1.50
N PRO A 459 17.34 13.81 0.75
CA PRO A 459 17.98 13.94 -0.57
C PRO A 459 19.49 13.70 -0.52
N GLY A 460 20.19 14.19 0.53
CA GLY A 460 21.61 13.92 0.74
C GLY A 460 21.95 12.43 0.86
N GLU A 461 21.14 11.66 1.60
CA GLU A 461 21.30 10.20 1.72
C GLU A 461 21.05 9.48 0.39
N TYR A 462 19.99 9.83 -0.35
CA TYR A 462 19.76 9.23 -1.68
C TYR A 462 20.87 9.59 -2.66
N ARG A 463 21.38 10.83 -2.64
CA ARG A 463 22.52 11.25 -3.46
C ARG A 463 23.73 10.38 -3.16
N ALA A 464 24.03 10.13 -1.89
CA ALA A 464 25.15 9.27 -1.50
C ALA A 464 24.98 7.84 -2.02
N LEU A 465 23.78 7.26 -1.88
CA LEU A 465 23.48 5.90 -2.35
C LEU A 465 23.64 5.76 -3.87
N VAL A 466 23.03 6.65 -4.66
CA VAL A 466 23.11 6.55 -6.13
C VAL A 466 24.52 6.87 -6.65
N SER A 467 25.23 7.81 -6.02
CA SER A 467 26.60 8.15 -6.39
C SER A 467 27.56 7.00 -6.10
N ALA A 468 27.39 6.32 -4.96
CA ALA A 468 28.20 5.16 -4.60
C ALA A 468 28.01 3.98 -5.57
N ALA A 469 26.83 3.87 -6.18
CA ALA A 469 26.55 2.88 -7.22
C ALA A 469 27.14 3.23 -8.61
N GLY A 470 27.62 4.47 -8.79
CA GLY A 470 28.23 4.95 -10.04
C GLY A 470 27.39 5.96 -10.84
N PHE A 471 26.15 6.24 -10.42
CA PHE A 471 25.31 7.23 -11.09
C PHE A 471 25.80 8.67 -10.82
N GLN A 472 25.61 9.54 -11.80
CA GLN A 472 25.98 10.95 -11.82
C GLN A 472 24.76 11.83 -12.10
N ASP A 473 24.96 13.14 -12.27
CA ASP A 473 23.93 14.12 -12.65
C ASP A 473 22.65 14.06 -11.80
N PHE A 474 22.81 13.86 -10.48
CA PHE A 474 21.70 13.81 -9.54
C PHE A 474 20.84 15.07 -9.62
N CYS A 475 19.57 14.88 -9.98
CA CYS A 475 18.56 15.92 -10.03
C CYS A 475 17.36 15.51 -9.17
N LEU A 476 16.88 16.43 -8.33
CA LEU A 476 15.69 16.24 -7.50
C LEU A 476 14.59 17.19 -7.95
N LYS A 477 13.36 16.67 -8.06
CA LYS A 477 12.14 17.48 -8.20
C LYS A 477 11.13 17.13 -7.11
N LYS A 478 10.76 18.15 -6.34
CA LYS A 478 9.62 18.10 -5.42
C LYS A 478 8.33 18.20 -6.21
N THR A 479 7.40 17.26 -6.03
CA THR A 479 6.13 17.28 -6.80
C THR A 479 5.06 18.16 -6.15
N GLY A 480 5.32 18.65 -4.93
CA GLY A 480 4.31 19.30 -4.09
C GLY A 480 3.26 18.32 -3.55
N ARG A 481 3.50 17.01 -3.72
CA ARG A 481 2.69 15.91 -3.18
C ARG A 481 3.58 15.07 -2.24
N ILE A 482 3.13 13.87 -1.90
CA ILE A 482 3.83 12.98 -0.94
C ILE A 482 5.13 12.45 -1.52
N TYR A 483 5.10 12.01 -2.78
CA TYR A 483 6.24 11.41 -3.43
C TYR A 483 6.98 12.44 -4.27
N ASP A 484 8.28 12.50 -4.07
CA ASP A 484 9.20 13.30 -4.86
C ASP A 484 10.00 12.40 -5.80
N VAL A 485 10.67 13.00 -6.77
CA VAL A 485 11.33 12.26 -7.85
C VAL A 485 12.78 12.66 -7.95
N ILE A 486 13.66 11.67 -7.93
CA ILE A 486 15.10 11.81 -8.15
C ILE A 486 15.44 11.12 -9.46
N LEU A 487 16.19 11.81 -10.33
CA LEU A 487 16.78 11.24 -11.54
C LEU A 487 18.30 11.32 -11.43
N ALA A 488 18.98 10.21 -11.69
CA ALA A 488 20.44 10.14 -11.82
C ALA A 488 20.82 9.36 -13.08
N ARG A 489 21.93 9.71 -13.72
CA ARG A 489 22.35 9.20 -15.04
C ARG A 489 23.59 8.33 -14.94
N LYS A 490 23.76 7.43 -15.90
CA LYS A 490 24.97 6.62 -16.06
C LYS A 490 25.94 7.25 -17.06
#